data_AF-A0A6V8NYB2-F1
#
_entry.id   AF-A0A6V8NYB2-F1
#
_cell.length_a   1.000
_cell.length_b   1.000
_cell.length_c   1.000
_cell.angle_alpha   90.00
_cell.angle_beta   90.00
_cell.angle_gamma   90.00
#
_symmetry.space_group_name_H-M   'P 1'
#
loop_
_entity.id
_entity.type
_entity.pdbx_description
1 polymer ?
#
loop_
_entity_poly.entity_id
_entity_poly.type
_entity_poly.pdbx_seq_one_letter_code
_entity_poly.pdbx_strand_id
1 'polypeptide(L)'
;MTLPSWWQVTIPHRDIREGKLSEAIFAADLGDVVYGKAPLEYRDASIFFQKTYLTQGLKNLLENVLSRLSGGKGDAVIQLQTPFGGGKTHALLALYHVVRHRKEIEHLTAVSELPEAKDAKVTVFVGTQADAVSG
;
A
#
# COMPACT_ATOMS: atom_id res chain seq x y z
N MET A 1 21.37 -1.05 -31.04
CA MET A 1 20.69 0.26 -31.07
C MET A 1 20.70 0.82 -29.65
N THR A 2 21.03 2.09 -29.48
CA THR A 2 20.98 2.79 -28.20
C THR A 2 19.54 3.11 -27.83
N LEU A 3 19.15 2.84 -26.58
CA LEU A 3 17.83 3.25 -26.08
C LEU A 3 17.79 4.77 -25.90
N PRO A 4 16.65 5.43 -26.20
CA PRO A 4 16.48 6.84 -25.92
C PRO A 4 16.55 7.09 -24.41
N SER A 5 17.01 8.28 -24.04
CA SER A 5 17.00 8.70 -22.64
C SER A 5 15.56 8.86 -22.13
N TRP A 6 15.32 8.59 -20.84
CA TRP A 6 13.96 8.53 -20.31
C TRP A 6 13.16 9.83 -20.56
N TRP A 7 13.79 11.00 -20.44
CA TRP A 7 13.16 12.31 -20.66
C TRP A 7 12.76 12.58 -22.12
N GLN A 8 13.18 11.72 -23.06
CA GLN A 8 12.78 11.81 -24.47
C GLN A 8 11.50 11.02 -24.76
N VAL A 9 11.11 10.10 -23.87
CA VAL A 9 10.00 9.17 -24.08
C VAL A 9 8.91 9.24 -23.00
N THR A 10 9.08 10.07 -21.98
CA THR A 10 8.07 10.29 -20.95
C THR A 10 8.01 11.75 -20.51
N ILE A 11 6.85 12.16 -20.02
CA ILE A 11 6.60 13.49 -19.50
C ILE A 11 6.52 13.37 -17.97
N PRO A 12 7.37 14.08 -17.20
CA PRO A 12 7.29 14.09 -15.74
C PRO A 12 5.90 14.52 -15.24
N HIS A 13 5.52 14.03 -14.06
CA HIS A 13 4.25 14.40 -13.43
C HIS A 13 4.11 15.92 -13.32
N ARG A 14 2.87 16.41 -13.38
CA ARG A 14 2.55 17.85 -13.38
C ARG A 14 3.25 18.60 -12.24
N ASP A 15 3.25 18.03 -11.04
CA ASP A 15 3.81 18.69 -9.84
C ASP A 15 5.32 18.91 -9.93
N ILE A 16 6.05 18.00 -10.60
CA ILE A 16 7.48 18.15 -10.87
C ILE A 16 7.70 19.31 -11.85
N ARG A 17 6.89 19.38 -12.92
CA ARG A 17 7.01 20.42 -13.94
C ARG A 17 6.64 21.80 -13.41
N GLU A 18 5.71 21.88 -12.47
CA GLU A 18 5.28 23.14 -11.83
C GLU A 18 6.12 23.52 -10.61
N GLY A 19 7.11 22.70 -10.21
CA GLY A 19 7.94 22.95 -9.03
C GLY A 19 7.17 22.87 -7.69
N LYS A 20 6.02 22.18 -7.67
CA LYS A 20 5.12 22.04 -6.51
C LYS A 20 5.28 20.70 -5.80
N LEU A 21 6.48 20.10 -5.88
CA LEU A 21 6.74 18.82 -5.26
C LEU A 21 6.91 18.99 -3.75
N SER A 22 5.96 18.46 -2.97
CA SER A 22 6.09 18.37 -1.51
C SER A 22 6.72 17.04 -1.13
N GLU A 23 7.76 17.06 -0.30
CA GLU A 23 8.38 15.84 0.23
C GLU A 23 7.39 14.97 1.01
N ALA A 24 6.38 15.60 1.63
CA ALA A 24 5.32 14.91 2.35
C ALA A 24 4.53 13.92 1.47
N ILE A 25 4.52 14.10 0.15
CA ILE A 25 3.88 13.17 -0.79
C ILE A 25 4.60 11.82 -0.85
N PHE A 26 5.87 11.74 -0.46
CA PHE A 26 6.64 10.49 -0.49
C PHE A 26 6.58 9.72 0.84
N ALA A 27 6.06 10.35 1.89
CA ALA A 27 5.92 9.74 3.20
C ALA A 27 4.55 9.06 3.31
N ALA A 28 4.53 7.75 3.10
CA ALA A 28 3.36 6.95 3.44
C ALA A 28 3.15 6.92 4.95
N ASP A 29 1.96 7.33 5.40
CA ASP A 29 1.50 7.21 6.79
C ASP A 29 0.20 6.41 6.83
N LEU A 30 0.20 5.29 7.56
CA LEU A 30 -0.95 4.39 7.66
C LEU A 30 -2.12 5.06 8.39
N GLY A 31 -1.83 5.87 9.40
CA GLY A 31 -2.83 6.58 10.17
C GLY A 31 -3.55 7.62 9.33
N ASP A 32 -2.81 8.44 8.60
CA ASP A 32 -3.39 9.44 7.71
C ASP A 32 -4.26 8.82 6.61
N VAL A 33 -3.91 7.63 6.11
CA VAL A 33 -4.75 6.89 5.17
C VAL A 33 -6.06 6.46 5.82
N VAL A 34 -6.00 5.85 7.01
CA VAL A 34 -7.18 5.38 7.75
C VAL A 34 -8.12 6.53 8.13
N TYR A 35 -7.56 7.68 8.52
CA TYR A 35 -8.33 8.88 8.87
C TYR A 35 -8.70 9.76 7.66
N GLY A 36 -8.34 9.35 6.44
CA GLY A 36 -8.69 10.04 5.20
C GLY A 36 -7.95 11.36 4.96
N LYS A 37 -6.85 11.61 5.69
CA LYS A 37 -6.01 12.83 5.59
C LYS A 37 -4.86 12.68 4.59
N ALA A 38 -4.50 11.45 4.22
CA ALA A 38 -3.42 11.18 3.29
C ALA A 38 -3.71 11.72 1.87
N PRO A 39 -2.65 11.98 1.07
CA PRO A 39 -2.78 12.21 -0.37
C PRO A 39 -3.58 11.12 -1.07
N LEU A 40 -4.20 11.48 -2.19
CA LEU A 40 -5.10 10.60 -2.93
C LEU A 40 -4.41 9.30 -3.35
N GLU A 41 -3.12 9.37 -3.71
CA GLU A 41 -2.28 8.25 -4.10
C GLU A 41 -2.14 7.15 -3.05
N TYR A 42 -2.26 7.51 -1.77
CA TYR A 42 -2.22 6.53 -0.67
C TYR A 42 -3.60 6.19 -0.14
N ARG A 43 -4.57 7.10 -0.27
CA ARG A 43 -5.92 6.92 0.27
C ARG A 43 -6.82 6.09 -0.66
N ASP A 44 -6.72 6.29 -1.96
CA ASP A 44 -7.53 5.56 -2.95
C ASP A 44 -6.86 4.24 -3.30
N ALA A 45 -7.55 3.12 -3.07
CA ALA A 45 -7.00 1.79 -3.28
C ALA A 45 -6.62 1.52 -4.74
N SER A 46 -7.42 2.02 -5.70
CA SER A 46 -7.17 1.81 -7.12
C SER A 46 -5.94 2.57 -7.59
N ILE A 47 -5.83 3.84 -7.23
CA ILE A 47 -4.65 4.66 -7.56
C ILE A 47 -3.40 4.11 -6.87
N PHE A 48 -3.53 3.68 -5.61
CA PHE A 48 -2.44 3.05 -4.87
C PHE A 48 -1.88 1.84 -5.63
N PHE A 49 -2.74 0.88 -6.01
CA PHE A 49 -2.27 -0.32 -6.71
C PHE A 49 -1.81 -0.04 -8.15
N GLN A 50 -2.38 0.95 -8.85
CA GLN A 50 -1.88 1.37 -10.17
C GLN A 50 -0.47 1.96 -10.11
N LYS A 51 -0.13 2.66 -9.01
CA LYS A 51 1.20 3.25 -8.79
C LYS A 51 2.15 2.32 -8.03
N THR A 52 1.70 1.14 -7.62
CA THR A 52 2.48 0.18 -6.85
C THR A 52 2.98 -0.94 -7.74
N TYR A 53 4.30 -1.09 -7.82
CA TYR A 53 4.88 -2.30 -8.39
C TYR A 53 4.82 -3.43 -7.36
N LEU A 54 4.04 -4.47 -7.66
CA LEU A 54 3.89 -5.61 -6.78
C LEU A 54 5.13 -6.51 -6.84
N THR A 55 6.14 -6.16 -6.05
CA THR A 55 7.35 -6.99 -5.89
C THR A 55 7.00 -8.39 -5.40
N GLN A 56 7.86 -9.37 -5.68
CA GLN A 56 7.66 -10.74 -5.20
C GLN A 56 7.49 -10.81 -3.67
N GLY A 57 8.26 -10.02 -2.91
CA GLY A 57 8.15 -9.97 -1.46
C GLY A 57 6.79 -9.43 -0.99
N LEU A 58 6.28 -8.37 -1.63
CA LEU A 58 4.96 -7.84 -1.34
C LEU A 58 3.85 -8.84 -1.73
N LYS A 59 3.95 -9.47 -2.91
CA LYS A 59 3.01 -10.52 -3.34
C LYS A 59 2.94 -11.66 -2.33
N ASN A 60 4.10 -12.19 -1.92
CA ASN A 60 4.17 -13.28 -0.93
C ASN A 60 3.55 -12.88 0.41
N LEU A 61 3.76 -11.64 0.86
CA LEU A 61 3.13 -11.13 2.09
C LEU A 61 1.61 -11.09 1.97
N LEU A 62 1.08 -10.53 0.87
CA LEU A 62 -0.36 -10.46 0.64
C LEU A 62 -0.98 -11.86 0.56
N GLU A 63 -0.36 -12.79 -0.18
CA GLU A 63 -0.82 -14.17 -0.29
C GLU A 63 -0.85 -14.89 1.06
N ASN A 64 0.20 -14.74 1.89
CA ASN A 64 0.26 -15.34 3.22
C ASN A 64 -0.87 -14.87 4.12
N VAL A 65 -1.08 -13.55 4.20
CA VAL A 65 -2.12 -12.96 5.05
C VAL A 65 -3.51 -13.30 4.53
N LEU A 66 -3.78 -13.14 3.24
CA LEU A 66 -5.09 -13.38 2.65
C LEU A 66 -5.47 -14.87 2.69
N SER A 67 -4.51 -15.77 2.50
CA SER A 67 -4.71 -17.21 2.68
C SER A 67 -5.12 -17.53 4.13
N ARG A 68 -4.48 -16.93 5.13
CA ARG A 68 -4.89 -17.11 6.53
C ARG A 68 -6.30 -16.56 6.78
N LEU A 69 -6.58 -15.34 6.30
CA LEU A 69 -7.89 -14.68 6.49
C LEU A 69 -9.03 -15.39 5.77
N SER A 70 -8.76 -16.23 4.77
CA SER A 70 -9.75 -17.09 4.12
C SER A 70 -10.02 -18.42 4.87
N GLY A 71 -9.33 -18.64 6.00
CA GLY A 71 -9.37 -19.87 6.79
C GLY A 71 -8.35 -20.93 6.37
N GLY A 72 -7.42 -20.57 5.48
CA GLY A 72 -6.31 -21.42 5.06
C GLY A 72 -5.09 -21.33 5.98
N LYS A 73 -3.92 -21.68 5.40
CA LYS A 73 -2.62 -21.57 6.09
C LYS A 73 -2.05 -20.16 5.95
N GLY A 74 -1.17 -19.77 6.86
CA GLY A 74 -0.47 -18.49 6.86
C GLY A 74 -0.15 -18.06 8.29
N ASP A 75 0.68 -17.04 8.43
CA ASP A 75 1.23 -16.60 9.70
C ASP A 75 0.23 -15.75 10.47
N ALA A 76 0.07 -16.03 11.77
CA ALA A 76 -0.85 -15.28 12.64
C ALA A 76 -0.31 -13.90 13.03
N VAL A 77 1.01 -13.83 13.15
CA VAL A 77 1.76 -12.66 13.58
C VAL A 77 2.94 -12.54 12.65
N ILE A 78 3.05 -11.39 11.99
CA ILE A 78 4.12 -11.11 11.03
C ILE A 78 4.86 -9.87 11.51
N GLN A 79 6.17 -10.00 11.67
CA GLN A 79 7.05 -8.87 11.91
C GLN A 79 7.71 -8.46 10.59
N LEU A 80 7.40 -7.26 10.09
CA LEU A 80 8.06 -6.73 8.90
C LEU A 80 9.47 -6.24 9.24
N GLN A 81 10.47 -7.06 8.94
CA GLN A 81 11.88 -6.74 9.15
C GLN A 81 12.49 -6.21 7.84
N THR A 82 12.52 -4.89 7.70
CA THR A 82 13.27 -4.24 6.60
C THR A 82 14.04 -3.03 7.12
N PRO A 83 15.17 -2.66 6.48
CA PRO A 83 15.89 -1.43 6.79
C PRO A 83 15.01 -0.16 6.66
N PHE A 84 15.54 0.98 7.07
CA PHE A 84 14.91 2.28 6.79
C PHE A 84 14.68 2.45 5.28
N GLY A 85 13.50 2.94 4.90
CA GLY A 85 13.08 3.02 3.50
C GLY A 85 12.64 1.70 2.86
N GLY A 86 12.71 0.56 3.57
CA GLY A 86 12.36 -0.76 3.04
C GLY A 86 10.86 -1.06 2.93
N GLY A 87 10.01 -0.05 2.75
CA GLY A 87 8.60 -0.24 2.37
C GLY A 87 7.64 -0.80 3.43
N LYS A 88 7.96 -0.76 4.74
CA LYS A 88 7.07 -1.31 5.80
C LYS A 88 5.68 -0.69 5.79
N THR A 89 5.60 0.64 5.85
CA THR A 89 4.31 1.34 5.83
C THR A 89 3.57 1.08 4.53
N HIS A 90 4.29 1.03 3.40
CA HIS A 90 3.71 0.70 2.11
C HIS A 90 3.12 -0.72 2.04
N ALA A 91 3.79 -1.71 2.65
CA ALA A 91 3.28 -3.06 2.78
C ALA A 91 2.02 -3.13 3.66
N LEU A 92 1.98 -2.36 4.75
CA LEU A 92 0.78 -2.24 5.58
C LEU A 92 -0.38 -1.56 4.83
N LEU A 93 -0.11 -0.54 4.01
CA LEU A 93 -1.13 0.09 3.15
C LEU A 93 -1.67 -0.89 2.11
N ALA A 94 -0.82 -1.69 1.48
CA ALA A 94 -1.26 -2.72 0.53
C ALA A 94 -2.19 -3.75 1.21
N LEU A 95 -1.84 -4.21 2.42
CA LEU A 95 -2.68 -5.09 3.23
C LEU A 95 -4.00 -4.43 3.63
N TYR A 96 -3.95 -3.16 4.06
CA TYR A 96 -5.14 -2.39 4.42
C TYR A 96 -6.10 -2.31 3.24
N HIS A 97 -5.62 -1.89 2.07
CA HIS A 97 -6.42 -1.72 0.86
C HIS A 97 -7.00 -3.03 0.35
N VAL A 98 -6.19 -4.09 0.25
CA VAL A 98 -6.67 -5.38 -0.28
C VAL A 98 -7.73 -6.02 0.60
N VAL A 99 -7.74 -5.76 1.91
CA VAL A 99 -8.74 -6.31 2.83
C VAL A 99 -9.96 -5.40 2.96
N ARG A 100 -9.79 -4.08 3.10
CA ARG A 100 -10.90 -3.13 3.31
C ARG A 100 -11.63 -2.74 2.02
N HIS A 101 -10.91 -2.62 0.93
CA HIS A 101 -11.38 -2.04 -0.33
C HIS A 101 -11.40 -3.06 -1.48
N ARG A 102 -11.40 -4.37 -1.18
CA ARG A 102 -11.28 -5.46 -2.17
C ARG A 102 -12.16 -5.28 -3.41
N LYS A 103 -13.44 -4.96 -3.21
CA LYS A 103 -14.42 -4.78 -4.30
C LYS A 103 -14.04 -3.68 -5.30
N GLU A 104 -13.35 -2.64 -4.83
CA GLU A 104 -12.93 -1.52 -5.67
C GLU A 104 -11.75 -1.91 -6.57
N ILE A 105 -10.95 -2.90 -6.18
CA ILE A 105 -9.66 -3.23 -6.81
C ILE A 105 -9.55 -4.66 -7.34
N GLU A 106 -10.57 -5.50 -7.17
CA GLU A 106 -10.55 -6.91 -7.61
C GLU A 106 -10.32 -7.09 -9.11
N HIS A 107 -10.68 -6.09 -9.91
CA HIS A 107 -10.50 -6.07 -11.36
C HIS A 107 -9.05 -5.76 -11.78
N LEU A 108 -8.21 -5.27 -10.87
CA LEU A 108 -6.81 -4.96 -11.16
C LEU A 108 -5.99 -6.26 -11.20
N THR A 109 -5.17 -6.44 -12.23
CA THR A 109 -4.30 -7.62 -12.38
C THR A 109 -3.40 -7.86 -11.16
N ALA A 110 -2.96 -6.79 -10.48
CA ALA A 110 -2.16 -6.87 -9.26
C ALA A 110 -2.89 -7.55 -8.08
N VAL A 111 -4.23 -7.62 -8.13
CA VAL A 111 -5.08 -8.09 -7.02
C VAL A 111 -5.94 -9.30 -7.41
N SER A 112 -6.33 -9.41 -8.68
CA SER A 112 -7.25 -10.45 -9.17
C SER A 112 -6.74 -11.88 -8.94
N GLU A 113 -5.41 -12.06 -8.90
CA GLU A 113 -4.78 -13.36 -8.65
C GLU A 113 -4.60 -13.69 -7.15
N LEU A 114 -4.81 -12.71 -6.26
CA LEU A 114 -4.61 -12.90 -4.83
C LEU A 114 -5.81 -13.59 -4.18
N PRO A 115 -5.59 -14.42 -3.14
CA PRO A 115 -6.68 -15.00 -2.37
C PRO A 115 -7.63 -13.93 -1.82
N GLU A 116 -8.90 -14.30 -1.63
CA GLU A 116 -9.90 -13.41 -1.05
C GLU A 116 -10.12 -13.73 0.43
N ALA A 117 -10.04 -12.72 1.30
CA ALA A 117 -10.29 -12.85 2.73
C ALA A 117 -11.79 -13.03 3.00
N LYS A 118 -12.15 -13.84 4.02
CA LYS A 118 -13.55 -13.99 4.46
C LYS A 118 -13.90 -12.93 5.50
N ASP A 119 -14.75 -11.97 5.13
CA ASP A 119 -15.36 -10.95 6.02
C ASP A 119 -14.45 -10.47 7.16
N ALA A 120 -13.20 -10.14 6.82
CA ALA A 120 -12.19 -9.78 7.79
C ALA A 120 -12.36 -8.33 8.26
N LYS A 121 -12.55 -8.13 9.57
CA LYS A 121 -12.53 -6.81 10.19
C LYS A 121 -11.08 -6.36 10.39
N VAL A 122 -10.73 -5.17 9.90
CA VAL A 122 -9.39 -4.60 10.05
C VAL A 122 -9.38 -3.56 11.16
N THR A 123 -8.49 -3.69 12.13
CA THR A 123 -8.19 -2.63 13.11
C THR A 123 -6.76 -2.15 12.87
N VAL A 124 -6.54 -0.85 12.99
CA VAL A 124 -5.24 -0.22 12.77
C VAL A 124 -4.79 0.44 14.06
N PHE A 125 -3.51 0.25 14.40
CA PHE A 125 -2.86 0.89 15.54
C PHE A 125 -1.60 1.59 15.06
N VAL A 126 -1.52 2.89 15.30
CA VAL A 126 -0.36 3.73 14.96
C VAL A 126 0.09 4.43 16.23
N GLY A 127 1.31 4.14 16.70
CA GLY A 127 1.78 4.59 18.01
C GLY A 127 1.90 6.11 18.16
N THR A 128 1.97 6.87 17.06
CA THR A 128 1.95 8.35 17.08
C THR A 128 0.56 8.95 17.19
N GLN A 129 -0.49 8.14 17.02
CA GLN A 129 -1.88 8.55 17.03
C GLN A 129 -2.69 7.92 18.17
N ALA A 130 -2.19 6.82 18.74
CA ALA A 130 -2.70 6.27 19.98
C ALA A 130 -2.07 7.02 21.16
N ASP A 131 -2.89 7.72 21.94
CA ASP A 131 -2.44 8.32 23.19
C ASP A 131 -2.68 7.31 24.31
N ALA A 132 -1.62 6.69 24.83
CA ALA A 132 -1.74 5.76 25.94
C ALA A 132 -2.35 6.38 27.21
N VAL A 133 -2.37 7.72 27.31
CA VAL A 133 -2.97 8.46 28.42
C VAL A 133 -4.44 8.82 28.16
N SER A 134 -4.79 9.16 26.93
CA SER A 134 -6.13 9.68 26.58
C SER A 134 -7.06 8.67 25.88
N GLY A 135 -6.53 7.53 25.43
CA GLY A 135 -7.26 6.49 24.69
C GLY A 135 -7.34 6.78 23.20
#